data_AF-A0A238VER0-F1
#
_entry.id   AF-A0A238VER0-F1
#
_cell.length_a   1.000
_cell.length_b   1.000
_cell.length_c   1.000
_cell.angle_alpha   90.00
_cell.angle_beta   90.00
_cell.angle_gamma   90.00
#
_symmetry.space_group_name_H-M   'P 1'
#
loop_
_entity.id
_entity.type
_entity.pdbx_description
1 polymer ?
#
loop_
_entity_poly.entity_id
_entity_poly.type
_entity_poly.pdbx_seq_one_letter_code
_entity_poly.pdbx_strand_id
1 'polypeptide(L)'
;MIRHLFTLIWNRKRANFLLVTEIFFAFVVLFVLGSLLVDNYRKYTAPLGYTYEYVWQVDMDPNGQPISRQDATFQRLIQHLKSVPGVRSVASTYSNTPFSFSDSSTDFKAGTKSTNSDFYTAGDDMQDVLSLELAEGRWFNRHDEAAARSPLVISKEMRQALFPNESAVGKIIRDSDNDEYQVIGVLASSYRGRGEFQELQPAVFQRSKTLVDPNDTTNFDRPRLLIRVQPTATAELEQRITKEIAAVTGGWKSAVTTLREQRTTRMKYALAPMGGMVLVCSFLIFNVALGLFGVLWYNISQRRAEIGLRRAIGATGSRISAQFLGEVMVVTTFGLAFGLLVAAQFPLLGVMSIKLPVYLAGMALASMLIYVLTALCALYPSRMASTIQPAVALREE
;
A
#
# COMPACT_ATOMS: atom_id res chain seq x y z
N MET A 1 -39.48 21.18 -16.91
CA MET A 1 -38.61 21.41 -15.74
C MET A 1 -37.13 21.58 -16.11
N ILE A 2 -36.50 20.64 -16.82
CA ILE A 2 -35.04 20.66 -17.09
C ILE A 2 -34.57 21.91 -17.86
N ARG A 3 -35.25 22.30 -18.96
CA ARG A 3 -34.90 23.53 -19.71
C ARG A 3 -34.91 24.81 -18.85
N HIS A 4 -35.83 24.89 -17.88
CA HIS A 4 -35.93 26.02 -16.97
C HIS A 4 -34.77 26.08 -15.96
N LEU A 5 -34.27 24.92 -15.52
CA LEU A 5 -33.07 24.85 -14.67
C LEU A 5 -31.83 25.37 -15.41
N PHE A 6 -31.65 24.98 -16.67
CA PHE A 6 -30.55 25.45 -17.51
C PHE A 6 -30.53 26.96 -17.71
N THR A 7 -31.69 27.59 -17.96
CA THR A 7 -31.78 29.05 -18.09
C THR A 7 -31.44 29.77 -16.78
N LEU A 8 -31.85 29.25 -15.63
CA LEU A 8 -31.49 29.83 -14.33
C LEU A 8 -29.99 29.72 -14.04
N ILE A 9 -29.37 28.59 -14.39
CA ILE A 9 -27.93 28.37 -14.23
C ILE A 9 -27.14 29.32 -15.14
N TRP A 10 -27.60 29.51 -16.38
CA TRP A 10 -26.97 30.39 -17.37
C TRP A 10 -27.04 31.88 -16.99
N ASN A 11 -28.03 32.30 -16.23
CA ASN A 11 -28.09 33.69 -15.76
C ASN A 11 -27.07 33.99 -14.64
N ARG A 12 -26.50 32.96 -14.00
CA ARG A 12 -25.49 33.10 -12.91
C ARG A 12 -24.19 32.34 -13.21
N LYS A 13 -23.71 32.41 -14.45
CA LYS A 13 -22.56 31.60 -14.92
C LYS A 13 -21.32 31.75 -14.05
N ARG A 14 -20.99 32.96 -13.55
CA ARG A 14 -19.77 33.19 -12.77
C ARG A 14 -19.75 32.38 -11.47
N ALA A 15 -20.82 32.45 -10.68
CA ALA A 15 -20.93 31.71 -9.42
C ALA A 15 -21.02 30.20 -9.65
N ASN A 16 -21.83 29.77 -10.63
CA ASN A 16 -21.96 28.35 -10.96
C ASN A 16 -20.66 27.78 -11.54
N PHE A 17 -19.91 28.55 -12.32
CA PHE A 17 -18.62 28.14 -12.87
C PHE A 17 -17.57 27.93 -11.77
N LEU A 18 -17.50 28.83 -10.79
CA LEU A 18 -16.61 28.66 -9.64
C LEU A 18 -16.96 27.38 -8.86
N LEU A 19 -18.24 27.13 -8.58
CA LEU A 19 -18.67 25.88 -7.94
C LEU A 19 -18.34 24.64 -8.75
N VAL A 20 -18.61 24.65 -10.07
CA VAL A 20 -18.27 23.52 -10.96
C VAL A 20 -16.78 23.23 -10.89
N THR A 21 -15.95 24.27 -10.87
CA THR A 21 -14.49 24.17 -10.78
C THR A 21 -14.05 23.60 -9.43
N GLU A 22 -14.65 24.08 -8.34
CA GLU A 22 -14.35 23.60 -6.99
C GLU A 22 -14.73 22.12 -6.81
N ILE A 23 -15.94 21.74 -7.25
CA ILE A 23 -16.41 20.35 -7.25
C ILE A 23 -15.52 19.47 -8.13
N PHE A 24 -15.09 19.98 -9.29
CA PHE A 24 -14.17 19.29 -10.18
C PHE A 24 -12.84 18.96 -9.48
N PHE A 25 -12.18 19.94 -8.86
CA PHE A 25 -10.91 19.71 -8.17
C PHE A 25 -11.07 18.80 -6.95
N ALA A 26 -12.14 19.00 -6.16
CA ALA A 26 -12.46 18.13 -5.04
C ALA A 26 -12.70 16.69 -5.50
N PHE A 27 -13.40 16.49 -6.62
CA PHE A 27 -13.62 15.17 -7.20
C PHE A 27 -12.29 14.52 -7.58
N VAL A 28 -11.41 15.23 -8.30
CA VAL A 28 -10.12 14.66 -8.74
C VAL A 28 -9.30 14.20 -7.53
N VAL A 29 -9.21 15.03 -6.49
CA VAL A 29 -8.46 14.70 -5.27
C VAL A 29 -9.10 13.51 -4.53
N LEU A 30 -10.42 13.49 -4.37
CA LEU A 30 -11.13 12.38 -3.74
C LEU A 30 -11.05 11.08 -4.54
N PHE A 31 -11.03 11.17 -5.86
CA PHE A 31 -10.82 10.03 -6.74
C PHE A 31 -9.45 9.40 -6.53
N VAL A 32 -8.39 10.21 -6.48
CA VAL A 32 -7.02 9.70 -6.23
C VAL A 32 -6.96 9.08 -4.82
N LEU A 33 -7.45 9.78 -3.79
CA LEU A 33 -7.48 9.24 -2.42
C LEU A 33 -8.30 7.95 -2.34
N GLY A 34 -9.49 7.93 -2.93
CA GLY A 34 -10.38 6.77 -2.93
C GLY A 34 -9.74 5.58 -3.64
N SER A 35 -9.10 5.79 -4.78
CA SER A 35 -8.37 4.74 -5.50
C SER A 35 -7.22 4.18 -4.67
N LEU A 36 -6.43 5.04 -4.03
CA LEU A 36 -5.33 4.63 -3.15
C LEU A 36 -5.84 3.88 -1.91
N LEU A 37 -6.94 4.31 -1.29
CA LEU A 37 -7.52 3.64 -0.13
C LEU A 37 -8.04 2.25 -0.49
N VAL A 38 -8.75 2.11 -1.62
CA VAL A 38 -9.24 0.81 -2.09
C VAL A 38 -8.07 -0.12 -2.43
N ASP A 39 -7.05 0.38 -3.12
CA ASP A 39 -5.85 -0.39 -3.45
C ASP A 39 -5.12 -0.87 -2.20
N ASN A 40 -4.88 0.03 -1.25
CA ASN A 40 -4.18 -0.28 0.00
C ASN A 40 -4.99 -1.20 0.91
N TYR A 41 -6.32 -1.07 0.94
CA TYR A 41 -7.18 -1.99 1.69
C TYR A 41 -7.09 -3.41 1.13
N ARG A 42 -7.12 -3.55 -0.20
CA ARG A 42 -6.92 -4.84 -0.85
C ARG A 42 -5.53 -5.42 -0.56
N LYS A 43 -4.48 -4.60 -0.61
CA LYS A 43 -3.11 -5.01 -0.27
C LYS A 43 -3.02 -5.43 1.20
N TYR A 44 -3.63 -4.70 2.12
CA TYR A 44 -3.60 -4.98 3.55
C TYR A 44 -4.30 -6.30 3.93
N THR A 45 -5.39 -6.63 3.25
CA THR A 45 -6.16 -7.86 3.49
C THR A 45 -5.55 -9.10 2.84
N ALA A 46 -4.60 -8.93 1.91
CA ALA A 46 -3.89 -10.05 1.29
C ALA A 46 -2.82 -10.62 2.22
N PRO A 47 -2.61 -11.95 2.26
CA PRO A 47 -1.60 -12.58 3.10
C PRO A 47 -0.18 -12.13 2.70
N LEU A 48 0.74 -12.13 3.67
CA LEU A 48 2.15 -11.80 3.46
C LEU A 48 2.97 -12.95 2.84
N GLY A 49 2.51 -14.20 3.03
CA GLY A 49 3.21 -15.42 2.60
C GLY A 49 4.34 -15.89 3.52
N TYR A 50 4.46 -15.30 4.71
CA TYR A 50 5.37 -15.73 5.76
C TYR A 50 4.82 -15.32 7.13
N THR A 51 5.35 -15.94 8.18
CA THR A 51 5.03 -15.62 9.57
C THR A 51 6.17 -14.83 10.21
N TYR A 52 5.85 -13.69 10.80
CA TYR A 52 6.80 -12.79 11.45
C TYR A 52 6.68 -12.79 12.98
N GLU A 53 5.61 -13.37 13.52
CA GLU A 53 5.40 -13.46 14.96
C GLU A 53 6.50 -14.33 15.58
N TYR A 54 7.02 -13.86 16.72
CA TYR A 54 8.10 -14.53 17.45
C TYR A 54 9.37 -14.74 16.62
N VAL A 55 9.64 -13.84 15.67
CA VAL A 55 10.89 -13.80 14.91
C VAL A 55 11.67 -12.55 15.29
N TRP A 56 12.90 -12.76 15.75
CA TRP A 56 13.84 -11.71 16.11
C TRP A 56 14.91 -11.62 15.04
N GLN A 57 15.23 -10.39 14.66
CA GLN A 57 16.36 -10.06 13.82
C GLN A 57 17.52 -9.62 14.70
N VAL A 58 18.70 -10.17 14.40
CA VAL A 58 19.95 -9.73 14.99
C VAL A 58 20.78 -9.09 13.88
N ASP A 59 20.97 -7.79 13.98
CA ASP A 59 21.94 -7.05 13.19
C ASP A 59 23.29 -7.11 13.88
N MET A 60 24.34 -7.45 13.13
CA MET A 60 25.70 -7.54 13.65
C MET A 60 26.66 -6.66 12.85
N ASP A 61 27.54 -6.00 13.58
CA ASP A 61 28.69 -5.29 13.04
C ASP A 61 29.97 -6.00 13.49
N PRO A 62 30.70 -6.64 12.54
CA PRO A 62 31.95 -7.34 12.80
C PRO A 62 33.10 -6.46 13.33
N ASN A 63 32.90 -5.14 13.44
CA ASN A 63 33.85 -4.19 14.03
C ASN A 63 35.26 -4.27 13.41
N GLY A 64 35.34 -4.41 12.09
CA GLY A 64 36.59 -4.46 11.33
C GLY A 64 37.30 -5.82 11.29
N GLN A 65 36.67 -6.91 11.76
CA GLN A 65 37.23 -8.26 11.62
C GLN A 65 37.35 -8.66 10.14
N PRO A 66 38.42 -9.37 9.71
CA PRO A 66 38.55 -9.85 8.33
C PRO A 66 37.42 -10.82 7.95
N ILE A 67 36.87 -10.64 6.74
CA ILE A 67 35.79 -11.46 6.15
C ILE A 67 36.03 -12.97 6.33
N SER A 68 37.24 -13.46 6.06
CA SER A 68 37.61 -14.87 6.17
C SER A 68 37.40 -15.49 7.55
N ARG A 69 37.39 -14.69 8.63
CA ARG A 69 37.13 -15.14 10.00
C ARG A 69 35.69 -14.91 10.45
N GLN A 70 34.95 -14.03 9.76
CA GLN A 70 33.55 -13.78 10.07
C GLN A 70 32.72 -15.03 9.78
N ASP A 71 32.99 -15.70 8.65
CA ASP A 71 32.22 -16.86 8.21
C ASP A 71 32.19 -17.99 9.24
N ALA A 72 33.37 -18.40 9.71
CA ALA A 72 33.51 -19.43 10.73
C ALA A 72 32.90 -19.02 12.08
N THR A 73 32.88 -17.72 12.41
CA THR A 73 32.30 -17.21 13.65
C THR A 73 30.78 -17.22 13.60
N PHE A 74 30.20 -16.84 12.47
CA PHE A 74 28.76 -16.90 12.20
C PHE A 74 28.22 -18.32 12.19
N GLN A 75 28.90 -19.25 11.52
CA GLN A 75 28.47 -20.66 11.52
C GLN A 75 28.46 -21.24 12.92
N ARG A 76 29.49 -20.94 13.73
CA ARG A 76 29.52 -21.31 15.16
C ARG A 76 28.39 -20.64 15.94
N LEU A 77 28.10 -19.37 15.69
CA LEU A 77 27.01 -18.65 16.34
C LEU A 77 25.65 -19.26 16.01
N ILE A 78 25.38 -19.60 14.75
CA ILE A 78 24.13 -20.25 14.34
C ILE A 78 23.97 -21.59 15.07
N GLN A 79 25.01 -22.43 15.08
CA GLN A 79 24.96 -23.72 15.79
C GLN A 79 24.75 -23.54 17.30
N HIS A 80 25.41 -22.55 17.90
CA HIS A 80 25.27 -22.25 19.32
C HIS A 80 23.86 -21.77 19.66
N LEU A 81 23.32 -20.82 18.90
CA LEU A 81 21.97 -20.28 19.12
C LEU A 81 20.88 -21.34 18.93
N LYS A 82 21.06 -22.30 18.01
CA LYS A 82 20.16 -23.45 17.87
C LYS A 82 20.08 -24.32 19.13
N SER A 83 21.12 -24.32 19.97
CA SER A 83 21.14 -25.07 21.23
C SER A 83 20.50 -24.33 22.41
N VAL A 84 20.19 -23.04 22.27
CA VAL A 84 19.64 -22.22 23.36
C VAL A 84 18.18 -22.61 23.61
N PRO A 85 17.81 -23.03 24.84
CA PRO A 85 16.42 -23.30 25.19
C PRO A 85 15.51 -22.10 24.92
N GLY A 86 14.43 -22.30 24.17
CA GLY A 86 13.51 -21.24 23.76
C GLY A 86 13.72 -20.78 22.31
N VAL A 87 14.85 -21.09 21.68
CA VAL A 87 15.08 -20.93 20.24
C VAL A 87 14.56 -22.16 19.50
N ARG A 88 13.77 -21.95 18.44
CA ARG A 88 13.22 -23.02 17.60
C ARG A 88 14.03 -23.23 16.31
N SER A 89 14.39 -22.14 15.64
CA SER A 89 15.18 -22.19 14.41
C SER A 89 15.95 -20.88 14.21
N VAL A 90 17.08 -20.96 13.49
CA VAL A 90 17.97 -19.83 13.23
C VAL A 90 18.44 -19.91 11.78
N ALA A 91 18.24 -18.83 11.03
CA ALA A 91 18.66 -18.73 9.64
C ALA A 91 19.45 -17.45 9.39
N SER A 92 20.46 -17.54 8.52
CA SER A 92 21.19 -16.39 8.02
C SER A 92 20.46 -15.72 6.85
N THR A 93 20.68 -14.42 6.71
CA THR A 93 20.19 -13.58 5.63
C THR A 93 21.10 -12.37 5.48
N TYR A 94 21.05 -11.71 4.32
CA TYR A 94 21.95 -10.60 3.97
C TYR A 94 21.13 -9.46 3.44
N SER A 95 21.59 -8.24 3.73
CA SER A 95 21.12 -6.95 3.20
C SER A 95 19.61 -6.65 3.37
N ASN A 96 18.71 -7.47 2.84
CA ASN A 96 17.27 -7.34 2.98
C ASN A 96 16.65 -8.40 3.90
N THR A 97 15.77 -7.94 4.78
CA THR A 97 14.95 -8.75 5.67
C THR A 97 13.49 -8.34 5.59
N PRO A 98 12.54 -9.19 6.02
CA PRO A 98 11.15 -8.80 6.09
C PRO A 98 10.96 -7.47 6.81
N PHE A 99 10.19 -6.55 6.22
CA PHE A 99 9.89 -5.18 6.67
C PHE A 99 11.08 -4.20 6.69
N SER A 100 12.26 -4.60 6.24
CA SER A 100 13.42 -3.70 6.18
C SER A 100 13.25 -2.61 5.12
N PHE A 101 14.01 -1.52 5.24
CA PHE A 101 14.09 -0.45 4.22
C PHE A 101 15.14 -0.70 3.15
N SER A 102 15.80 -1.86 3.20
CA SER A 102 16.76 -2.28 2.19
C SER A 102 16.07 -3.25 1.24
N ASP A 103 16.12 -2.90 -0.04
CA ASP A 103 15.51 -3.65 -1.13
C ASP A 103 16.63 -4.04 -2.10
N SER A 104 16.58 -5.28 -2.59
CA SER A 104 17.45 -5.78 -3.64
C SER A 104 16.57 -6.44 -4.69
N SER A 105 16.80 -6.12 -5.95
CA SER A 105 16.05 -6.68 -7.07
C SER A 105 16.97 -6.84 -8.27
N THR A 106 16.77 -7.92 -9.01
CA THR A 106 17.51 -8.17 -10.25
C THR A 106 16.56 -8.78 -11.29
N ASP A 107 16.94 -8.66 -12.56
CA ASP A 107 16.22 -9.29 -13.67
C ASP A 107 16.70 -10.71 -13.85
N PHE A 108 15.76 -11.63 -13.92
CA PHE A 108 16.03 -13.01 -14.29
C PHE A 108 15.42 -13.34 -15.65
N LYS A 109 16.07 -14.26 -16.35
CA LYS A 109 15.75 -14.69 -17.71
C LYS A 109 15.67 -16.21 -17.78
N ALA A 110 14.66 -16.70 -18.49
CA ALA A 110 14.52 -18.10 -18.88
C ALA A 110 14.08 -18.18 -20.35
N GLY A 111 15.00 -18.57 -21.23
CA GLY A 111 14.76 -18.52 -22.68
C GLY A 111 14.50 -17.08 -23.14
N THR A 112 13.34 -16.85 -23.75
CA THR A 112 12.92 -15.52 -24.25
C THR A 112 12.17 -14.68 -23.21
N LYS A 113 11.85 -15.24 -22.03
CA LYS A 113 11.11 -14.54 -20.99
C LYS A 113 12.06 -13.92 -19.98
N SER A 114 11.72 -12.72 -19.53
CA SER A 114 12.46 -12.01 -18.49
C SER A 114 11.50 -11.33 -17.53
N THR A 115 11.87 -11.24 -16.25
CA THR A 115 11.08 -10.51 -15.25
C THR A 115 12.01 -9.98 -14.16
N ASN A 116 11.68 -8.80 -13.65
CA ASN A 116 12.32 -8.24 -12.47
C ASN A 116 11.79 -8.95 -11.22
N SER A 117 12.69 -9.27 -10.29
CA SER A 117 12.30 -9.93 -9.05
C SER A 117 13.06 -9.38 -7.85
N ASP A 118 12.38 -9.34 -6.70
CA ASP A 118 13.04 -9.16 -5.42
C ASP A 118 14.00 -10.32 -5.18
N PHE A 119 15.21 -9.99 -4.76
CA PHE A 119 16.29 -10.94 -4.55
C PHE A 119 16.62 -11.03 -3.07
N TYR A 120 16.45 -12.20 -2.48
CA TYR A 120 16.73 -12.46 -1.08
C TYR A 120 17.79 -13.53 -0.96
N THR A 121 18.70 -13.36 -0.02
CA THR A 121 19.64 -14.42 0.34
C THR A 121 19.16 -15.10 1.62
N ALA A 122 19.09 -16.42 1.62
CA ALA A 122 18.54 -17.18 2.73
C ALA A 122 19.39 -18.39 3.11
N GLY A 123 19.47 -18.66 4.41
CA GLY A 123 20.06 -19.87 4.97
C GLY A 123 19.15 -21.09 4.92
N ASP A 124 19.72 -22.25 5.27
CA ASP A 124 19.09 -23.56 5.19
C ASP A 124 17.81 -23.69 6.05
N ASP A 125 17.73 -23.00 7.20
CA ASP A 125 16.56 -23.07 8.08
C ASP A 125 15.54 -21.93 7.86
N MET A 126 15.74 -21.08 6.83
CA MET A 126 14.87 -19.92 6.62
C MET A 126 13.40 -20.32 6.40
N GLN A 127 13.18 -21.47 5.76
CA GLN A 127 11.85 -22.06 5.65
C GLN A 127 11.18 -22.20 7.01
N ASP A 128 11.88 -22.74 8.01
CA ASP A 128 11.34 -22.94 9.36
C ASP A 128 11.26 -21.65 10.16
N VAL A 129 12.17 -20.70 9.94
CA VAL A 129 12.19 -19.39 10.62
C VAL A 129 11.06 -18.48 10.16
N LEU A 130 10.59 -18.62 8.91
CA LEU A 130 9.51 -17.82 8.35
C LEU A 130 8.22 -18.63 8.06
N SER A 131 8.22 -19.93 8.37
CA SER A 131 7.13 -20.87 8.05
C SER A 131 6.75 -20.81 6.58
N LEU A 132 7.74 -20.84 5.69
CA LEU A 132 7.50 -20.80 4.25
C LEU A 132 6.99 -22.15 3.77
N GLU A 133 5.87 -22.13 3.06
CA GLU A 133 5.28 -23.32 2.45
C GLU A 133 5.76 -23.47 0.99
N LEU A 134 6.12 -24.68 0.61
CA LEU A 134 6.57 -25.02 -0.74
C LEU A 134 5.44 -25.73 -1.50
N ALA A 135 5.18 -25.29 -2.74
CA ALA A 135 4.26 -25.92 -3.68
C ALA A 135 4.92 -27.07 -4.44
N GLU A 136 6.18 -26.85 -4.85
CA GLU A 136 6.95 -27.76 -5.68
C GLU A 136 8.40 -27.82 -5.14
N GLY A 137 9.03 -28.99 -5.28
CA GLY A 137 10.45 -29.17 -4.95
C GLY A 137 10.73 -29.15 -3.46
N ARG A 138 11.87 -28.54 -3.07
CA ARG A 138 12.35 -28.51 -1.68
C ARG A 138 13.06 -27.20 -1.36
N TRP A 139 13.28 -26.96 -0.07
CA TRP A 139 14.18 -25.90 0.40
C TRP A 139 15.64 -26.34 0.31
N PHE A 140 16.53 -25.39 0.63
CA PHE A 140 17.96 -25.60 0.69
C PHE A 140 18.36 -26.64 1.73
N ASN A 141 19.44 -27.36 1.47
CA ASN A 141 20.11 -28.19 2.44
C ASN A 141 21.63 -28.13 2.27
N ARG A 142 22.36 -28.76 3.20
CA ARG A 142 23.83 -28.76 3.17
C ARG A 142 24.45 -29.39 1.92
N HIS A 143 23.76 -30.32 1.25
CA HIS A 143 24.30 -30.93 0.02
C HIS A 143 24.36 -29.94 -1.15
N ASP A 144 23.59 -28.85 -1.08
CA ASP A 144 23.59 -27.82 -2.12
C ASP A 144 24.82 -26.91 -2.07
N GLU A 145 25.65 -27.01 -1.03
CA GLU A 145 26.88 -26.22 -0.90
C GLU A 145 27.90 -26.55 -2.00
N ALA A 146 27.96 -27.82 -2.39
CA ALA A 146 28.83 -28.30 -3.46
C ALA A 146 28.13 -28.34 -4.84
N ALA A 147 26.94 -27.75 -4.97
CA ALA A 147 26.20 -27.77 -6.22
C ALA A 147 26.92 -26.96 -7.30
N ALA A 148 27.01 -27.53 -8.51
CA ALA A 148 27.65 -26.89 -9.66
C ALA A 148 26.98 -25.56 -10.05
N ARG A 149 25.69 -25.41 -9.78
CA ARG A 149 24.92 -24.18 -9.96
C ARG A 149 24.31 -23.74 -8.64
N SER A 150 24.23 -22.43 -8.42
CA SER A 150 23.59 -21.87 -7.23
C SER A 150 22.11 -22.26 -7.19
N PRO A 151 21.62 -22.91 -6.11
CA PRO A 151 20.21 -23.28 -5.99
C PRO A 151 19.36 -22.04 -5.70
N LEU A 152 18.16 -22.00 -6.29
CA LEU A 152 17.15 -20.97 -6.04
C LEU A 152 15.82 -21.59 -5.63
N VAL A 153 15.12 -20.89 -4.73
CA VAL A 153 13.70 -21.09 -4.48
C VAL A 153 12.96 -19.85 -4.96
N ILE A 154 11.93 -20.03 -5.79
CA ILE A 154 11.23 -18.92 -6.43
C ILE A 154 9.82 -18.74 -5.88
N SER A 155 9.29 -17.52 -5.93
CA SER A 155 7.90 -17.25 -5.56
C SER A 155 6.91 -17.78 -6.60
N LYS A 156 5.64 -17.84 -6.21
CA LYS A 156 4.54 -18.19 -7.11
C LYS A 156 4.48 -17.27 -8.34
N GLU A 157 4.68 -15.97 -8.15
CA GLU A 157 4.65 -14.94 -9.21
C GLU A 157 5.80 -15.15 -10.19
N MET A 158 6.98 -15.48 -9.68
CA MET A 158 8.16 -15.79 -10.48
C MET A 158 7.94 -17.03 -11.36
N ARG A 159 7.37 -18.09 -10.77
CA ARG A 159 6.97 -19.30 -11.52
C ARG A 159 5.94 -18.98 -12.60
N GLN A 160 4.94 -18.15 -12.30
CA GLN A 160 3.93 -17.74 -13.30
C GLN A 160 4.53 -16.91 -14.44
N ALA A 161 5.48 -16.02 -14.13
CA ALA A 161 6.12 -15.16 -15.11
C ALA A 161 7.01 -15.95 -16.09
N LEU A 162 7.88 -16.82 -15.57
CA LEU A 162 8.86 -17.54 -16.39
C LEU A 162 8.35 -18.89 -16.91
N PHE A 163 7.58 -19.63 -16.09
CA PHE A 163 7.16 -21.01 -16.36
C PHE A 163 5.63 -21.18 -16.16
N PRO A 164 4.76 -20.47 -16.89
CA PRO A 164 3.31 -20.50 -16.67
C PRO A 164 2.72 -21.91 -16.84
N ASN A 165 3.21 -22.67 -17.83
CA ASN A 165 2.62 -23.96 -18.23
C ASN A 165 3.55 -25.17 -17.98
N GLU A 166 4.66 -24.99 -17.27
CA GLU A 166 5.65 -26.05 -17.03
C GLU A 166 6.06 -26.07 -15.56
N SER A 167 6.63 -27.18 -15.08
CA SER A 167 7.28 -27.19 -13.77
C SER A 167 8.57 -26.37 -13.84
N ALA A 168 8.76 -25.51 -12.83
CA ALA A 168 9.93 -24.68 -12.72
C ALA A 168 11.12 -25.44 -12.10
N VAL A 169 10.86 -26.49 -11.31
CA VAL A 169 11.90 -27.24 -10.60
C VAL A 169 12.82 -27.94 -11.60
N GLY A 170 14.13 -27.83 -11.38
CA GLY A 170 15.19 -28.35 -12.23
C GLY A 170 15.58 -27.44 -13.40
N LYS A 171 14.80 -26.38 -13.70
CA LYS A 171 15.10 -25.45 -14.79
C LYS A 171 16.24 -24.51 -14.39
N ILE A 172 16.94 -24.01 -15.42
CA ILE A 172 18.01 -23.03 -15.27
C ILE A 172 17.46 -21.65 -15.61
N ILE A 173 17.74 -20.68 -14.76
CA ILE A 173 17.49 -19.26 -15.01
C ILE A 173 18.79 -18.49 -14.89
N ARG A 174 18.88 -17.36 -15.57
CA ARG A 174 20.05 -16.49 -15.56
C ARG A 174 19.70 -15.10 -15.05
N ASP A 175 20.58 -14.48 -14.29
CA ASP A 175 20.42 -13.09 -13.88
C ASP A 175 20.93 -12.12 -14.97
N SER A 176 21.01 -10.84 -14.62
CA SER A 176 21.53 -9.76 -15.47
C SER A 176 23.00 -9.96 -15.87
N ASP A 177 23.80 -10.56 -14.99
CA ASP A 177 25.23 -10.83 -15.19
C ASP A 177 25.47 -12.16 -15.93
N ASN A 178 24.39 -12.83 -16.32
CA ASN A 178 24.35 -14.09 -17.06
C ASN A 178 24.86 -15.29 -16.24
N ASP A 179 24.86 -15.17 -14.91
CA ASP A 179 25.17 -16.28 -14.01
C ASP A 179 24.05 -17.31 -14.04
N GLU A 180 24.41 -18.60 -14.00
CA GLU A 180 23.44 -19.70 -14.08
C GLU A 180 23.00 -20.19 -12.71
N TYR A 181 21.69 -20.22 -12.51
CA TYR A 181 21.04 -20.69 -11.31
C TYR A 181 20.09 -21.85 -11.59
N GLN A 182 19.98 -22.78 -10.66
CA GLN A 182 19.03 -23.89 -10.78
C GLN A 182 17.86 -23.70 -9.81
N VAL A 183 16.64 -23.70 -10.33
CA VAL A 183 15.43 -23.65 -9.50
C VAL A 183 15.23 -25.02 -8.85
N ILE A 184 15.19 -25.08 -7.51
CA ILE A 184 15.02 -26.31 -6.74
C ILE A 184 13.68 -26.37 -5.98
N GLY A 185 12.99 -25.25 -5.86
CA GLY A 185 11.72 -25.16 -5.16
C GLY A 185 10.88 -23.96 -5.59
N VAL A 186 9.57 -24.04 -5.35
CA VAL A 186 8.60 -22.98 -5.62
C VAL A 186 7.74 -22.79 -4.37
N LEU A 187 7.57 -21.55 -3.91
CA LEU A 187 6.69 -21.23 -2.78
C LEU A 187 5.20 -21.43 -3.14
N ALA A 188 4.42 -21.92 -2.18
CA ALA A 188 2.97 -22.11 -2.31
C ALA A 188 2.18 -20.79 -2.32
N SER A 189 2.69 -19.79 -1.62
CA SER A 189 2.08 -18.47 -1.50
C SER A 189 2.98 -17.36 -2.04
N SER A 190 2.38 -16.20 -2.29
CA SER A 190 3.09 -15.00 -2.67
C SER A 190 3.93 -14.49 -1.50
N TYR A 191 5.19 -14.09 -1.75
CA TYR A 191 6.04 -13.55 -0.70
C TYR A 191 6.09 -12.02 -0.78
N ARG A 192 5.75 -11.34 0.31
CA ARG A 192 5.65 -9.86 0.37
C ARG A 192 6.62 -9.29 1.40
N GLY A 193 7.92 -9.45 1.16
CA GLY A 193 8.97 -9.11 2.11
C GLY A 193 8.96 -7.66 2.59
N ARG A 194 8.47 -6.69 1.80
CA ARG A 194 8.46 -5.26 2.17
C ARG A 194 7.22 -4.86 3.00
N GLY A 195 6.31 -5.79 3.24
CA GLY A 195 5.12 -5.62 4.08
C GLY A 195 3.78 -5.53 3.34
N GLU A 196 2.73 -5.23 4.09
CA GLU A 196 1.32 -5.34 3.68
C GLU A 196 0.87 -4.36 2.60
N PHE A 197 1.68 -3.35 2.30
CA PHE A 197 1.40 -2.37 1.24
C PHE A 197 2.25 -2.60 0.00
N GLN A 198 3.12 -3.61 -0.01
CA GLN A 198 3.89 -3.99 -1.19
C GLN A 198 2.97 -4.53 -2.28
N GLU A 199 3.24 -4.19 -3.53
CA GLU A 199 2.62 -4.87 -4.66
C GLU A 199 3.14 -6.32 -4.78
N LEU A 200 2.33 -7.20 -5.36
CA LEU A 200 2.76 -8.57 -5.63
C LEU A 200 3.82 -8.54 -6.73
N GLN A 201 5.05 -8.89 -6.38
CA GLN A 201 6.18 -8.95 -7.29
C GLN A 201 6.82 -10.35 -7.24
N PRO A 202 7.45 -10.81 -8.34
CA PRO A 202 8.30 -11.98 -8.30
C PRO A 202 9.38 -11.84 -7.22
N ALA A 203 9.63 -12.91 -6.48
CA ALA A 203 10.69 -12.96 -5.49
C ALA A 203 11.51 -14.24 -5.69
N VAL A 204 12.80 -14.14 -5.41
CA VAL A 204 13.77 -15.22 -5.51
C VAL A 204 14.54 -15.29 -4.21
N PHE A 205 14.70 -16.50 -3.69
CA PHE A 205 15.60 -16.81 -2.60
C PHE A 205 16.79 -17.56 -3.16
N GLN A 206 17.99 -17.04 -2.93
CA GLN A 206 19.24 -17.73 -3.19
C GLN A 206 19.79 -18.31 -1.90
N ARG A 207 20.28 -19.55 -1.96
CA ARG A 207 21.04 -20.09 -0.82
C ARG A 207 22.30 -19.26 -0.63
N SER A 208 22.52 -18.80 0.60
CA SER A 208 23.80 -18.21 0.97
C SER A 208 24.94 -19.20 0.78
N LYS A 209 25.90 -18.89 -0.09
CA LYS A 209 27.13 -19.70 -0.29
C LYS A 209 28.23 -19.32 0.71
N THR A 210 28.40 -18.04 0.97
CA THR A 210 29.37 -17.45 1.92
C THR A 210 28.75 -16.23 2.60
N LEU A 211 29.25 -15.84 3.78
CA LEU A 211 28.65 -14.71 4.52
C LEU A 211 29.09 -13.34 4.01
N VAL A 212 30.12 -13.27 3.18
CA VAL A 212 30.49 -12.06 2.44
C VAL A 212 31.10 -12.52 1.12
N ASP A 213 30.82 -11.85 0.00
CA ASP A 213 31.61 -12.04 -1.21
C ASP A 213 33.04 -11.54 -0.90
N PRO A 214 34.09 -12.38 -1.01
CA PRO A 214 35.46 -11.94 -0.78
C PRO A 214 35.89 -10.74 -1.65
N ASN A 215 35.20 -10.51 -2.76
CA ASN A 215 35.43 -9.40 -3.67
C ASN A 215 34.56 -8.17 -3.38
N ASP A 216 33.57 -8.28 -2.49
CA ASP A 216 32.76 -7.13 -2.08
C ASP A 216 33.52 -6.25 -1.09
N THR A 217 34.12 -5.20 -1.63
CA THR A 217 34.86 -4.17 -0.89
C THR A 217 33.96 -3.06 -0.34
N THR A 218 32.66 -3.10 -0.64
CA THR A 218 31.73 -2.01 -0.32
C THR A 218 31.09 -2.13 1.07
N ASN A 219 31.23 -3.29 1.73
CA ASN A 219 30.69 -3.56 3.06
C ASN A 219 29.14 -3.44 3.12
N PHE A 220 28.45 -3.53 1.97
CA PHE A 220 26.99 -3.44 1.88
C PHE A 220 26.31 -4.70 2.45
N ASP A 221 26.93 -5.86 2.33
CA ASP A 221 26.40 -7.12 2.85
C ASP A 221 26.74 -7.32 4.33
N ARG A 222 25.93 -6.68 5.18
CA ARG A 222 25.96 -6.94 6.62
C ARG A 222 25.22 -8.25 6.93
N PRO A 223 25.90 -9.22 7.55
CA PRO A 223 25.27 -10.48 7.89
C PRO A 223 24.25 -10.29 9.02
N ARG A 224 23.03 -10.78 8.78
CA ARG A 224 21.92 -10.75 9.73
C ARG A 224 21.50 -12.18 10.08
N LEU A 225 20.95 -12.34 11.28
CA LEU A 225 20.29 -13.58 11.68
C LEU A 225 18.83 -13.32 11.95
N LEU A 226 17.99 -14.24 11.48
CA LEU A 226 16.61 -14.35 11.91
C LEU A 226 16.49 -15.56 12.84
N ILE A 227 15.94 -15.32 14.03
CA ILE A 227 15.79 -16.29 15.11
C ILE A 227 14.31 -16.43 15.39
N ARG A 228 13.76 -17.62 15.17
CA ARG A 228 12.41 -17.94 15.62
C ARG A 228 12.47 -18.46 17.05
N VAL A 229 11.73 -17.81 17.94
CA VAL A 229 11.62 -18.17 19.36
C VAL A 229 10.24 -18.77 19.67
N GLN A 230 10.13 -19.40 20.84
CA GLN A 230 8.85 -19.90 21.34
C GLN A 230 7.88 -18.75 21.67
N PRO A 231 6.55 -18.96 21.57
CA PRO A 231 5.55 -17.93 21.88
C PRO A 231 5.62 -17.38 23.31
N THR A 232 6.19 -18.14 24.23
CA THR A 232 6.42 -17.79 25.65
C THR A 232 7.72 -17.00 25.87
N ALA A 233 8.40 -16.58 24.80
CA ALA A 233 9.64 -15.83 24.91
C ALA A 233 9.47 -14.54 25.73
N THR A 234 10.30 -14.40 26.77
CA THR A 234 10.35 -13.26 27.68
C THR A 234 11.58 -12.39 27.40
N ALA A 235 11.63 -11.20 28.01
CA ALA A 235 12.82 -10.35 27.99
C ALA A 235 14.08 -11.06 28.53
N GLU A 236 13.92 -12.09 29.37
CA GLU A 236 15.03 -12.91 29.87
C GLU A 236 15.69 -13.73 28.74
N LEU A 237 14.89 -14.26 27.80
CA LEU A 237 15.40 -14.98 26.63
C LEU A 237 16.17 -14.02 25.71
N GLU A 238 15.71 -12.78 25.57
CA GLU A 238 16.40 -11.74 24.80
C GLU A 238 17.76 -11.40 25.41
N GLN A 239 17.81 -11.19 26.72
CA GLN A 239 19.06 -10.94 27.43
C GLN A 239 20.02 -12.13 27.32
N ARG A 240 19.49 -13.37 27.41
CA ARG A 240 20.27 -14.59 27.24
C ARG A 240 20.86 -14.66 25.82
N ILE A 241 20.04 -14.55 24.79
CA ILE A 241 20.49 -14.59 23.38
C ILE A 241 21.54 -13.52 23.12
N THR A 242 21.32 -12.29 23.60
CA THR A 242 22.29 -11.19 23.47
C THR A 242 23.63 -11.52 24.13
N LYS A 243 23.60 -12.13 25.32
CA LYS A 243 24.81 -12.56 26.04
C LYS A 243 25.53 -13.69 25.30
N GLU A 244 24.79 -14.68 24.79
CA GLU A 244 25.36 -15.79 24.01
C GLU A 244 26.00 -15.28 22.70
N ILE A 245 25.35 -14.32 22.02
CA ILE A 245 25.93 -13.67 20.84
C ILE A 245 27.25 -13.00 21.20
N ALA A 246 27.27 -12.16 22.24
CA ALA A 246 28.49 -11.46 22.66
C ALA A 246 29.62 -12.42 23.07
N ALA A 247 29.29 -13.57 23.68
CA ALA A 247 30.27 -14.58 24.08
C ALA A 247 30.94 -15.25 22.87
N VAL A 248 30.19 -15.50 21.78
CA VAL A 248 30.73 -16.16 20.58
C VAL A 248 31.44 -15.17 19.65
N THR A 249 30.91 -13.95 19.53
CA THR A 249 31.45 -12.94 18.59
C THR A 249 32.61 -12.14 19.16
N GLY A 250 32.80 -12.13 20.49
CA GLY A 250 34.00 -11.60 21.13
C GLY A 250 34.23 -10.10 20.94
N GLY A 251 33.17 -9.31 20.72
CA GLY A 251 33.24 -7.85 20.62
C GLY A 251 32.50 -7.21 19.44
N TRP A 252 31.73 -7.99 18.67
CA TRP A 252 30.85 -7.40 17.65
C TRP A 252 29.76 -6.57 18.31
N LYS A 253 29.36 -5.48 17.65
CA LYS A 253 28.15 -4.76 18.06
C LYS A 253 26.96 -5.54 17.52
N SER A 254 26.01 -5.88 18.39
CA SER A 254 24.77 -6.54 18.01
C SER A 254 23.57 -5.72 18.44
N ALA A 255 22.60 -5.58 17.55
CA ALA A 255 21.29 -5.02 17.87
C ALA A 255 20.23 -6.08 17.61
N VAL A 256 19.38 -6.35 18.61
CA VAL A 256 18.24 -7.25 18.48
C VAL A 256 17.00 -6.41 18.27
N THR A 257 16.23 -6.70 17.22
CA THR A 257 14.93 -6.10 16.95
C THR A 257 13.94 -7.19 16.62
N THR A 258 12.65 -6.97 16.88
CA THR A 258 11.62 -7.95 16.49
C THR A 258 11.07 -7.62 15.11
N LEU A 259 10.72 -8.63 14.29
CA LEU A 259 10.03 -8.36 13.02
C LEU A 259 8.68 -7.67 13.24
N ARG A 260 8.05 -7.88 14.41
CA ARG A 260 6.84 -7.15 14.81
C ARG A 260 7.08 -5.65 14.95
N GLU A 261 8.20 -5.24 15.53
CA GLU A 261 8.59 -3.83 15.66
C GLU A 261 8.96 -3.22 14.30
N GLN A 262 9.68 -3.96 13.47
CA GLN A 262 10.00 -3.52 12.11
C GLN A 262 8.73 -3.35 11.27
N ARG A 263 7.77 -4.28 11.40
CA ARG A 263 6.44 -4.16 10.81
C ARG A 263 5.71 -2.90 11.26
N THR A 264 5.64 -2.62 12.57
CA THR A 264 4.93 -1.42 13.05
C THR A 264 5.61 -0.14 12.57
N THR A 265 6.94 -0.14 12.49
CA THR A 265 7.71 0.96 11.91
C THR A 265 7.37 1.12 10.43
N ARG A 266 7.46 0.07 9.62
CA ARG A 266 7.12 0.07 8.19
C ARG A 266 5.68 0.53 7.94
N MET A 267 4.73 0.06 8.75
CA MET A 267 3.33 0.49 8.70
C MET A 267 3.16 1.98 8.96
N LYS A 268 3.88 2.56 9.93
CA LYS A 268 3.84 4.01 10.19
C LYS A 268 4.29 4.81 8.97
N TYR A 269 5.39 4.40 8.33
CA TYR A 269 5.87 5.07 7.11
C TYR A 269 4.91 4.93 5.93
N ALA A 270 4.21 3.80 5.81
CA ALA A 270 3.20 3.61 4.77
C ALA A 270 1.92 4.45 5.03
N LEU A 271 1.47 4.53 6.30
CA LEU A 271 0.23 5.21 6.66
C LEU A 271 0.36 6.73 6.84
N ALA A 272 1.54 7.23 7.21
CA ALA A 272 1.79 8.66 7.40
C ALA A 272 1.38 9.54 6.18
N PRO A 273 1.82 9.26 4.94
CA PRO A 273 1.38 10.05 3.78
C PRO A 273 -0.12 9.93 3.51
N MET A 274 -0.72 8.76 3.78
CA MET A 274 -2.17 8.55 3.63
C MET A 274 -2.95 9.41 4.62
N GLY A 275 -2.50 9.52 5.86
CA GLY A 275 -3.08 10.40 6.87
C GLY A 275 -3.03 11.87 6.44
N GLY A 276 -1.88 12.33 5.92
CA GLY A 276 -1.75 13.68 5.37
C GLY A 276 -2.72 13.95 4.21
N MET A 277 -2.87 12.97 3.30
CA MET A 277 -3.80 13.10 2.17
C MET A 277 -5.27 13.13 2.60
N VAL A 278 -5.65 12.34 3.62
CA VAL A 278 -6.99 12.37 4.22
C VAL A 278 -7.28 13.75 4.84
N LEU A 279 -6.31 14.37 5.50
CA LEU A 279 -6.47 15.72 6.06
C LEU A 279 -6.72 16.76 4.96
N VAL A 280 -5.92 16.76 3.90
CA VAL A 280 -6.10 17.66 2.75
C VAL A 280 -7.46 17.44 2.09
N CYS A 281 -7.86 16.18 1.89
CA CYS A 281 -9.17 15.86 1.30
C CYS A 281 -10.33 16.33 2.18
N SER A 282 -10.20 16.15 3.50
CA SER A 282 -11.21 16.62 4.47
C SER A 282 -11.36 18.13 4.43
N PHE A 283 -10.25 18.86 4.33
CA PHE A 283 -10.25 20.32 4.18
C PHE A 283 -10.90 20.76 2.86
N LEU A 284 -10.60 20.10 1.74
CA LEU A 284 -11.23 20.42 0.45
C LEU A 284 -12.73 20.13 0.45
N ILE A 285 -13.16 18.99 1.01
CA ILE A 285 -14.58 18.67 1.19
C ILE A 285 -15.29 19.76 2.01
N PHE A 286 -14.64 20.22 3.07
CA PHE A 286 -15.19 21.27 3.92
C PHE A 286 -15.34 22.59 3.17
N ASN A 287 -14.36 22.98 2.33
CA ASN A 287 -14.49 24.16 1.48
C ASN A 287 -15.64 24.03 0.47
N VAL A 288 -15.76 22.88 -0.19
CA VAL A 288 -16.88 22.61 -1.12
C VAL A 288 -18.23 22.75 -0.41
N ALA A 289 -18.33 22.24 0.82
CA ALA A 289 -19.54 22.37 1.62
C ALA A 289 -19.88 23.83 1.93
N LEU A 290 -18.88 24.65 2.30
CA LEU A 290 -19.05 26.09 2.53
C LEU A 290 -19.41 26.85 1.25
N GLY A 291 -18.76 26.55 0.13
CA GLY A 291 -19.03 27.15 -1.17
C GLY A 291 -20.46 26.86 -1.63
N LEU A 292 -20.88 25.59 -1.56
CA LEU A 292 -22.25 25.16 -1.86
C LEU A 292 -23.28 25.86 -0.98
N PHE A 293 -23.03 25.91 0.34
CA PHE A 293 -23.91 26.58 1.28
C PHE A 293 -24.04 28.08 0.98
N GLY A 294 -22.92 28.78 0.77
CA GLY A 294 -22.88 30.21 0.49
C GLY A 294 -23.62 30.59 -0.79
N VAL A 295 -23.41 29.83 -1.87
CA VAL A 295 -24.10 30.09 -3.14
C VAL A 295 -25.60 29.80 -3.04
N LEU A 296 -25.99 28.71 -2.35
CA LEU A 296 -27.40 28.41 -2.08
C LEU A 296 -28.06 29.52 -1.26
N TRP A 297 -27.44 29.94 -0.17
CA TRP A 297 -27.94 31.01 0.69
C TRP A 297 -28.15 32.30 -0.11
N TYR A 298 -27.13 32.72 -0.85
CA TYR A 298 -27.21 33.90 -1.71
C TYR A 298 -28.31 33.81 -2.77
N ASN A 299 -28.49 32.64 -3.39
CA ASN A 299 -29.56 32.40 -4.35
C ASN A 299 -30.95 32.51 -3.72
N ILE A 300 -31.14 31.94 -2.52
CA ILE A 300 -32.40 32.00 -1.78
C ILE A 300 -32.71 33.44 -1.38
N SER A 301 -31.74 34.18 -0.85
CA SER A 301 -31.93 35.58 -0.45
C SER A 301 -32.29 36.48 -1.64
N GLN A 302 -31.61 36.33 -2.79
CA GLN A 302 -31.95 37.14 -3.97
C GLN A 302 -33.30 36.78 -4.60
N ARG A 303 -33.74 35.52 -4.47
CA ARG A 303 -35.04 35.07 -5.01
C ARG A 303 -36.15 35.09 -3.97
N ARG A 304 -35.97 35.80 -2.86
CA ARG A 304 -36.94 35.81 -1.75
C ARG A 304 -38.33 36.29 -2.18
N ALA A 305 -38.41 37.39 -2.93
CA ALA A 305 -39.66 37.91 -3.48
C ALA A 305 -40.34 36.92 -4.46
N GLU A 306 -39.56 36.30 -5.35
CA GLU A 306 -40.05 35.29 -6.28
C GLU A 306 -40.59 34.04 -5.55
N ILE A 307 -39.87 33.56 -4.52
CA ILE A 307 -40.30 32.45 -3.65
C ILE A 307 -41.63 32.82 -2.96
N GLY A 308 -41.72 34.04 -2.43
CA GLY A 308 -42.93 34.57 -1.80
C GLY A 308 -44.14 34.60 -2.75
N LEU A 309 -43.95 35.11 -3.97
CA LEU A 309 -44.99 35.14 -5.01
C LEU A 309 -45.44 33.73 -5.41
N ARG A 310 -44.50 32.81 -5.64
CA ARG A 310 -44.82 31.41 -5.97
C ARG A 310 -45.61 30.72 -4.84
N ARG A 311 -45.25 31.00 -3.58
CA ARG A 311 -45.99 30.48 -2.42
C ARG A 311 -47.38 31.09 -2.31
N ALA A 312 -47.55 32.38 -2.62
CA ALA A 312 -48.86 33.04 -2.65
C ALA A 312 -49.79 32.44 -3.71
N ILE A 313 -49.24 32.04 -4.86
CA ILE A 313 -49.99 31.38 -5.97
C ILE A 313 -50.25 29.88 -5.66
N GLY A 314 -49.79 29.36 -4.51
CA GLY A 314 -50.11 28.01 -4.03
C GLY A 314 -49.01 26.97 -4.21
N ALA A 315 -47.77 27.36 -4.53
CA ALA A 315 -46.65 26.41 -4.54
C ALA A 315 -46.37 25.86 -3.13
N THR A 316 -46.27 24.54 -3.02
CA THR A 316 -45.90 23.86 -1.76
C THR A 316 -44.42 24.09 -1.44
N GLY A 317 -44.09 24.23 -0.15
CA GLY A 317 -42.71 24.39 0.29
C GLY A 317 -41.79 23.24 -0.16
N SER A 318 -42.32 22.03 -0.24
CA SER A 318 -41.60 20.86 -0.77
C SER A 318 -41.21 21.02 -2.24
N ARG A 319 -42.11 21.56 -3.09
CA ARG A 319 -41.82 21.80 -4.52
C ARG A 319 -40.72 22.84 -4.70
N ILE A 320 -40.66 23.85 -3.83
CA ILE A 320 -39.61 24.88 -3.84
C ILE A 320 -38.27 24.27 -3.41
N SER A 321 -38.27 23.50 -2.31
CA SER A 321 -37.07 22.81 -1.82
C SER A 321 -36.50 21.83 -2.86
N ALA A 322 -37.36 21.03 -3.50
CA ALA A 322 -36.97 20.11 -4.57
C ALA A 322 -36.38 20.82 -5.80
N GLN A 323 -36.86 22.03 -6.12
CA GLN A 323 -36.29 22.83 -7.20
C GLN A 323 -34.85 23.26 -6.87
N PHE A 324 -34.60 23.82 -5.70
CA PHE A 324 -33.26 24.25 -5.29
C PHE A 324 -32.29 23.08 -5.19
N LEU A 325 -32.73 21.96 -4.62
CA LEU A 325 -31.94 20.73 -4.62
C LEU A 325 -31.60 20.27 -6.04
N GLY A 326 -32.58 20.31 -6.96
CA GLY A 326 -32.37 19.99 -8.37
C GLY A 326 -31.37 20.91 -9.08
N GLU A 327 -31.43 22.22 -8.81
CA GLU A 327 -30.46 23.19 -9.36
C GLU A 327 -29.02 22.84 -8.96
N VAL A 328 -28.79 22.53 -7.69
CA VAL A 328 -27.45 22.17 -7.21
C VAL A 328 -27.01 20.80 -7.73
N MET A 329 -27.89 19.81 -7.75
CA MET A 329 -27.57 18.48 -8.28
C MET A 329 -27.15 18.53 -9.76
N VAL A 330 -27.75 19.41 -10.56
CA VAL A 330 -27.33 19.65 -11.95
C VAL A 330 -25.92 20.25 -12.00
N VAL A 331 -25.65 21.28 -11.19
CA VAL A 331 -24.30 21.91 -11.12
C VAL A 331 -23.24 20.89 -10.68
N THR A 332 -23.53 20.09 -9.65
CA THR A 332 -22.66 19.00 -9.20
C THR A 332 -22.41 17.97 -10.30
N THR A 333 -23.46 17.61 -11.05
CA THR A 333 -23.33 16.66 -12.17
C THR A 333 -22.41 17.20 -13.26
N PHE A 334 -22.42 18.50 -13.55
CA PHE A 334 -21.45 19.09 -14.48
C PHE A 334 -20.02 19.02 -13.95
N GLY A 335 -19.78 19.37 -12.67
CA GLY A 335 -18.45 19.25 -12.06
C GLY A 335 -17.93 17.81 -12.08
N LEU A 336 -18.79 16.85 -11.72
CA LEU A 336 -18.47 15.42 -11.77
C LEU A 336 -18.25 14.92 -13.19
N ALA A 337 -19.03 15.36 -14.18
CA ALA A 337 -18.85 14.94 -15.57
C ALA A 337 -17.45 15.31 -16.09
N PHE A 338 -17.01 16.55 -15.86
CA PHE A 338 -15.63 16.97 -16.20
C PHE A 338 -14.59 16.18 -15.40
N GLY A 339 -14.84 15.96 -14.11
CA GLY A 339 -13.96 15.18 -13.24
C GLY A 339 -13.77 13.75 -13.74
N LEU A 340 -14.87 13.08 -14.08
CA LEU A 340 -14.90 11.71 -14.59
C LEU A 340 -14.20 11.60 -15.95
N LEU A 341 -14.38 12.57 -16.84
CA LEU A 341 -13.67 12.61 -18.13
C LEU A 341 -12.15 12.64 -17.92
N VAL A 342 -11.67 13.42 -16.96
CA VAL A 342 -10.25 13.48 -16.59
C VAL A 342 -9.80 12.19 -15.89
N ALA A 343 -10.57 11.70 -14.91
CA ALA A 343 -10.24 10.48 -14.17
C ALA A 343 -10.16 9.24 -15.07
N ALA A 344 -10.99 9.16 -16.11
CA ALA A 344 -10.95 8.09 -17.10
C ALA A 344 -9.63 8.04 -17.90
N GLN A 345 -8.88 9.14 -17.97
CA GLN A 345 -7.57 9.17 -18.65
C GLN A 345 -6.44 8.61 -17.79
N PHE A 346 -6.58 8.58 -16.46
CA PHE A 346 -5.51 8.14 -15.55
C PHE A 346 -5.09 6.67 -15.77
N PRO A 347 -6.03 5.70 -15.91
CA PRO A 347 -5.68 4.32 -16.23
C PRO A 347 -5.01 4.19 -17.60
N LEU A 348 -5.42 4.99 -18.58
CA LEU A 348 -4.91 4.95 -19.96
C LEU A 348 -3.46 5.48 -20.03
N LEU A 349 -3.14 6.46 -19.21
CA LEU A 349 -1.82 7.07 -19.12
C LEU A 349 -0.86 6.31 -18.19
N GLY A 350 -1.33 5.27 -17.49
CA GLY A 350 -0.51 4.49 -16.56
C GLY A 350 0.04 5.30 -15.37
N VAL A 351 -0.63 6.40 -14.99
CA VAL A 351 -0.14 7.37 -14.00
C VAL A 351 -0.02 6.76 -12.60
N MET A 352 -0.95 5.88 -12.25
CA MET A 352 -0.88 5.10 -11.02
C MET A 352 -0.83 3.64 -11.44
N SER A 353 0.19 2.90 -11.03
CA SER A 353 0.36 1.47 -11.30
C SER A 353 -0.69 0.63 -10.55
N ILE A 354 -1.96 0.89 -10.81
CA ILE A 354 -3.13 0.36 -10.09
C ILE A 354 -4.04 -0.33 -11.11
N LYS A 355 -4.72 -1.40 -10.69
CA LYS A 355 -5.61 -2.18 -11.56
C LYS A 355 -6.89 -1.41 -11.90
N LEU A 356 -7.40 -1.55 -13.12
CA LEU A 356 -8.62 -0.88 -13.60
C LEU A 356 -9.85 -0.99 -12.66
N PRO A 357 -10.17 -2.14 -12.04
CA PRO A 357 -11.31 -2.22 -11.13
C PRO A 357 -11.20 -1.30 -9.90
N VAL A 358 -9.97 -1.03 -9.45
CA VAL A 358 -9.70 -0.16 -8.31
C VAL A 358 -9.92 1.30 -8.69
N TYR A 359 -9.52 1.69 -9.90
CA TYR A 359 -9.84 3.01 -10.45
C TYR A 359 -11.36 3.25 -10.51
N LEU A 360 -12.12 2.28 -11.03
CA LEU A 360 -13.58 2.38 -11.11
C LEU A 360 -14.22 2.48 -9.71
N ALA A 361 -13.74 1.70 -8.74
CA ALA A 361 -14.19 1.79 -7.36
C ALA A 361 -13.87 3.16 -6.75
N GLY A 362 -12.67 3.71 -6.99
CA GLY A 362 -12.28 5.04 -6.55
C GLY A 362 -13.16 6.15 -7.15
N MET A 363 -13.45 6.08 -8.45
CA MET A 363 -14.37 7.00 -9.14
C MET A 363 -15.78 6.93 -8.54
N ALA A 364 -16.31 5.71 -8.36
CA ALA A 364 -17.63 5.51 -7.79
C ALA A 364 -17.75 6.04 -6.35
N LEU A 365 -16.75 5.77 -5.51
CA LEU A 365 -16.71 6.28 -4.13
C LEU A 365 -16.64 7.81 -4.09
N ALA A 366 -15.77 8.43 -4.90
CA ALA A 366 -15.65 9.88 -4.95
C ALA A 366 -16.93 10.55 -5.45
N SER A 367 -17.55 10.03 -6.52
CA SER A 367 -18.83 10.52 -7.03
C SER A 367 -19.95 10.37 -5.98
N MET A 368 -20.03 9.22 -5.31
CA MET A 368 -21.01 8.97 -4.26
C MET A 368 -20.85 9.96 -3.10
N LEU A 369 -19.62 10.15 -2.62
CA LEU A 369 -19.32 11.09 -1.54
C LEU A 369 -19.72 12.53 -1.90
N ILE A 370 -19.40 12.99 -3.11
CA ILE A 370 -19.77 14.34 -3.56
C ILE A 370 -21.28 14.50 -3.70
N TYR A 371 -21.99 13.51 -4.23
CA TYR A 371 -23.46 13.56 -4.30
C TYR A 371 -24.10 13.58 -2.92
N VAL A 372 -23.62 12.74 -1.99
CA VAL A 372 -24.10 12.73 -0.61
C VAL A 372 -23.82 14.07 0.07
N LEU A 373 -22.61 14.60 -0.05
CA LEU A 373 -22.24 15.91 0.48
C LEU A 373 -23.14 17.02 -0.08
N THR A 374 -23.32 17.03 -1.41
CA THR A 374 -24.18 18.00 -2.10
C THR A 374 -25.60 17.94 -1.57
N ALA A 375 -26.17 16.75 -1.46
CA ALA A 375 -27.53 16.55 -0.95
C ALA A 375 -27.64 17.06 0.50
N LEU A 376 -26.71 16.68 1.38
CA LEU A 376 -26.69 17.12 2.78
C LEU A 376 -26.57 18.64 2.92
N CYS A 377 -25.65 19.27 2.18
CA CYS A 377 -25.46 20.71 2.17
C CYS A 377 -26.68 21.45 1.61
N ALA A 378 -27.36 20.88 0.62
CA ALA A 378 -28.52 21.50 -0.01
C ALA A 378 -29.82 21.34 0.79
N LEU A 379 -29.96 20.27 1.59
CA LEU A 379 -31.19 19.98 2.34
C LEU A 379 -31.54 21.08 3.34
N TYR A 380 -30.55 21.63 4.06
CA TYR A 380 -30.81 22.63 5.10
C TYR A 380 -31.25 24.00 4.52
N PRO A 381 -30.50 24.65 3.59
CA PRO A 381 -30.95 25.90 2.97
C PRO A 381 -32.27 25.75 2.21
N SER A 382 -32.47 24.62 1.52
CA SER A 382 -33.70 24.38 0.76
C SER A 382 -34.93 24.25 1.68
N ARG A 383 -34.76 23.68 2.88
CA ARG A 383 -35.80 23.70 3.92
C ARG A 383 -36.07 25.11 4.42
N MET A 384 -35.04 25.94 4.65
CA MET A 384 -35.25 27.34 5.03
C MET A 384 -35.98 28.15 3.96
N ALA A 385 -35.69 27.92 2.67
CA ALA A 385 -36.44 28.57 1.58
C ALA A 385 -37.93 28.19 1.59
N SER A 386 -38.25 26.96 2.02
CA SER A 386 -39.63 26.47 2.08
C SER A 386 -40.48 27.12 3.17
N THR A 387 -39.85 27.64 4.24
CA THR A 387 -40.55 28.25 5.39
C THR A 387 -40.77 29.75 5.24
N ILE A 388 -40.29 30.37 4.16
CA ILE A 388 -40.48 31.79 3.89
C ILE A 388 -41.98 32.10 3.71
N GLN A 389 -42.51 32.99 4.55
CA GLN A 389 -43.91 33.40 4.50
C GLN A 389 -44.15 34.44 3.39
N PRO A 390 -45.20 34.29 2.57
CA PRO A 390 -45.50 35.24 1.48
C PRO A 390 -45.65 36.69 1.96
N ALA A 391 -46.30 36.88 3.12
CA ALA A 391 -46.57 38.20 3.69
C ALA A 391 -45.29 38.95 4.12
N VAL A 392 -44.23 38.23 4.50
CA VAL A 392 -42.93 38.84 4.85
C VAL A 392 -42.10 39.08 3.59
N ALA A 393 -42.11 38.13 2.65
CA ALA A 393 -41.31 38.22 1.43
C ALA A 393 -41.77 39.32 0.46
N LEU A 394 -43.05 39.68 0.47
CA LEU A 394 -43.63 40.73 -0.40
C LEU A 394 -43.69 42.11 0.28
N ARG A 395 -43.33 42.21 1.57
CA ARG A 395 -43.33 43.46 2.34
C ARG A 395 -41.96 44.14 2.37
N GLU A 396 -40.90 43.45 1.94
CA GLU A 396 -39.53 43.97 1.89
C GLU A 396 -39.22 44.84 0.65
N GLU A 397 -40.24 45.47 0.04
CA GLU A 397 -40.04 46.58 -0.92
C GLU A 397 -40.34 47.93 -0.27
#